data_AF-A0A227I6S2-F1
#
_entry.id   AF-A0A227I6S2-F1
#
_cell.length_a   1.000
_cell.length_b   1.000
_cell.length_c   1.000
_cell.angle_alpha   90.00
_cell.angle_beta   90.00
_cell.angle_gamma   90.00
#
_symmetry.space_group_name_H-M   'P 1'
#
loop_
_entity.id
_entity.type
_entity.pdbx_description
1 polymer ?
#
loop_
_entity_poly.entity_id
_entity_poly.type
_entity_poly.pdbx_seq_one_letter_code
_entity_poly.pdbx_strand_id
1 'polypeptide(L)' 'YLVMILIVAFPMLVVEMAIGRHGQANPVDSMRALTNHPTGKKLGGIVGWIGLSVPSAVLAFYSIVGGWLICFLLGAVT' A
#
# COMPACT_ATOMS: atom_id res chain seq x y z
N TYR A 1 5.56 -20.03 7.84
CA TYR A 1 4.66 -19.22 6.98
C TYR A 1 3.42 -18.76 7.75
N LEU A 2 2.48 -19.66 8.11
CA LEU A 2 1.23 -19.28 8.80
C LEU A 2 1.43 -18.55 10.14
N VAL A 3 2.37 -19.01 10.97
CA VAL A 3 2.68 -18.36 12.26
C VAL A 3 3.18 -16.92 12.06
N MET A 4 4.02 -16.67 11.04
CA MET A 4 4.48 -15.32 10.71
C MET A 4 3.36 -14.43 10.17
N ILE A 5 2.41 -15.00 9.41
CA ILE A 5 1.24 -14.24 8.94
C ILE A 5 0.41 -13.76 10.13
N LEU A 6 0.13 -14.63 11.09
CA LEU A 6 -0.66 -14.27 12.27
C LEU A 6 0.05 -13.26 13.18
N ILE A 7 1.36 -13.38 13.35
CA ILE A 7 2.11 -12.53 14.29
C ILE A 7 2.52 -11.20 13.66
N VAL A 8 2.74 -11.13 12.34
CA VAL A 8 3.29 -9.93 11.68
C VAL A 8 2.31 -9.33 10.69
N ALA A 9 1.87 -10.11 9.69
CA ALA A 9 1.04 -9.57 8.62
C ALA A 9 -0.35 -9.15 9.12
N PHE A 10 -0.97 -9.94 9.99
CA PHE A 10 -2.28 -9.65 10.56
C PHE A 10 -2.30 -8.35 11.39
N PRO A 11 -1.45 -8.17 12.43
CA PRO A 11 -1.44 -6.91 13.17
C PRO A 11 -1.02 -5.72 12.31
N MET A 12 -0.12 -5.89 11.34
CA MET A 12 0.24 -4.83 10.40
C MET A 12 -0.98 -4.35 9.60
N LEU A 13 -1.78 -5.28 9.08
CA LEU A 13 -3.01 -4.97 8.33
C LEU A 13 -4.07 -4.30 9.22
N VAL A 14 -4.19 -4.73 10.47
CA VAL A 14 -5.08 -4.07 11.46
C VAL A 14 -4.63 -2.63 11.74
N VAL A 15 -3.32 -2.38 11.86
CA VAL A 15 -2.77 -1.04 12.06
C VAL A 15 -3.02 -0.16 10.83
N GLU A 16 -2.75 -0.67 9.63
CA GLU A 16 -3.01 0.07 8.38
C GLU A 16 -4.50 0.42 8.22
N MET A 17 -5.40 -0.53 8.49
CA MET A 17 -6.84 -0.26 8.49
C MET A 17 -7.26 0.72 9.57
N ALA A 18 -6.68 0.65 10.78
CA ALA A 18 -6.96 1.60 11.85
C ALA A 18 -6.51 3.02 11.47
N ILE A 19 -5.32 3.17 10.88
CA ILE A 19 -4.81 4.46 10.38
C ILE A 19 -5.70 4.98 9.27
N GLY A 20 -6.09 4.15 8.30
CA GLY A 20 -7.01 4.52 7.22
C GLY A 20 -8.38 4.95 7.73
N ARG A 21 -8.91 4.26 8.75
CA ARG A 21 -10.21 4.57 9.37
C ARG A 21 -10.20 5.90 10.11
N HIS A 22 -9.14 6.21 10.87
CA HIS A 22 -9.01 7.50 11.56
C HIS A 22 -8.63 8.64 10.61
N GLY A 23 -7.96 8.31 9.51
CA GLY A 23 -7.54 9.23 8.48
C GLY A 23 -8.69 9.79 7.66
N GLN A 24 -9.64 8.95 7.21
CA GLN A 24 -10.75 9.28 6.29
C GLN A 24 -10.33 10.19 5.10
N ALA A 25 -9.04 10.22 4.78
CA ALA A 25 -8.39 11.15 3.87
C ALA A 25 -7.22 10.44 3.21
N ASN A 26 -6.61 11.07 2.21
CA ASN A 26 -5.44 10.51 1.54
C ASN A 26 -4.37 10.07 2.56
N PRO A 27 -3.63 8.97 2.33
CA PRO A 27 -2.62 8.48 3.26
C PRO A 27 -1.58 9.56 3.66
N VAL A 28 -1.28 10.47 2.75
CA VAL A 28 -0.44 11.66 3.00
C VAL A 28 -1.07 12.64 3.99
N ASP A 29 -2.38 12.88 3.88
CA ASP A 29 -3.13 13.81 4.73
C ASP A 29 -3.44 13.20 6.11
N SER A 30 -3.72 11.89 6.16
CA SER A 30 -3.94 11.13 7.38
C SER A 30 -2.67 11.08 8.26
N MET A 31 -1.51 10.84 7.66
CA MET A 31 -0.23 10.86 8.36
C MET A 31 0.19 12.28 8.78
N ARG A 32 -0.26 13.31 8.06
CA ARG A 32 -0.09 14.72 8.43
C ARG A 32 -0.99 15.15 9.59
N ALA A 33 -2.19 14.59 9.69
CA ALA A 33 -3.15 14.89 10.75
C ALA A 33 -2.75 14.29 12.11
N LEU A 34 -1.89 13.26 12.11
CA LEU A 34 -1.42 12.58 13.32
C LEU A 34 -0.48 13.44 14.19
N THR A 35 0.01 14.59 13.71
CA THR A 35 0.94 15.44 14.45
C THR A 35 0.72 16.92 14.18
N ASN A 36 0.56 17.72 15.26
CA ASN A 36 0.40 19.18 15.19
C ASN A 36 1.72 19.96 15.07
N HIS A 37 2.88 19.29 15.16
CA HIS A 37 4.19 19.93 14.95
C HIS A 37 4.53 20.06 13.46
N PRO A 38 5.09 21.21 13.01
CA PRO A 38 5.40 21.47 11.61
C PRO A 38 6.42 20.47 11.02
N THR A 39 7.38 20.00 11.81
CA THR A 39 8.35 18.96 11.43
C THR A 39 7.71 17.59 11.28
N GLY A 40 6.84 17.20 12.22
CA GLY A 40 6.11 15.93 12.16
C GLY A 40 5.13 15.85 10.99
N LYS A 41 4.50 16.97 10.62
CA LYS A 41 3.64 17.06 9.43
C LYS A 41 4.42 16.86 8.11
N LYS A 42 5.68 17.31 8.05
CA LYS A 42 6.54 17.10 6.88
C LYS A 42 6.97 15.64 6.76
N LEU A 43 7.38 15.03 7.87
CA LEU A 43 7.73 13.60 7.96
C LEU A 43 6.53 12.69 7.64
N GLY A 44 5.36 12.93 8.23
CA GLY A 44 4.15 12.17 7.95
C GLY A 44 3.74 12.21 6.47
N GLY A 45 3.90 13.37 5.83
CA GLY A 45 3.64 13.49 4.39
C GLY A 45 4.61 12.70 3.51
N ILE A 46 5.89 12.62 3.88
CA ILE A 46 6.90 11.83 3.16
C ILE A 46 6.61 10.34 3.31
N VAL A 47 6.31 9.88 4.53
CA VAL A 47 5.97 8.47 4.79
C VAL A 47 4.71 8.07 4.03
N GLY A 48 3.69 8.92 3.98
CA GLY A 48 2.48 8.68 3.18
C GLY A 48 2.77 8.57 1.67
N TRP A 49 3.68 9.39 1.14
CA TRP A 49 4.09 9.33 -0.26
C TRP A 49 4.86 8.05 -0.60
N ILE A 50 5.78 7.63 0.27
CA ILE A 50 6.51 6.36 0.13
C ILE A 50 5.53 5.18 0.23
N GLY A 51 4.59 5.24 1.17
CA GLY A 51 3.53 4.24 1.34
C GLY A 51 2.64 4.08 0.10
N LEU A 52 2.50 5.11 -0.73
CA LEU A 52 1.75 5.03 -1.99
C LEU A 52 2.63 4.61 -3.18
N SER A 53 3.89 5.05 -3.24
CA SER A 53 4.76 4.80 -4.39
C SER A 53 5.16 3.32 -4.51
N VAL A 54 5.46 2.65 -3.40
CA VAL A 54 5.85 1.24 -3.39
C VAL A 54 4.77 0.31 -3.94
N PRO A 55 3.52 0.28 -3.41
CA PRO A 55 2.48 -0.58 -3.96
C PRO A 55 2.10 -0.20 -5.40
N SER A 56 2.24 1.07 -5.79
CA SER A 56 2.02 1.49 -7.18
C SER A 56 3.06 0.87 -8.13
N ALA A 57 4.34 0.84 -7.73
CA ALA A 57 5.40 0.18 -8.50
C ALA A 57 5.20 -1.34 -8.58
N VAL A 58 4.79 -1.97 -7.47
CA VAL A 58 4.44 -3.39 -7.43
C VAL A 58 3.28 -3.68 -8.39
N LEU A 59 2.22 -2.87 -8.36
CA LEU A 59 1.07 -3.02 -9.25
C LEU A 59 1.45 -2.89 -10.73
N ALA A 60 2.33 -1.94 -11.07
CA ALA A 60 2.82 -1.78 -12.43
C ALA A 60 3.56 -3.03 -12.92
N PHE A 61 4.45 -3.59 -12.09
CA PHE A 61 5.14 -4.85 -12.40
C PHE A 61 4.16 -6.01 -12.62
N TYR A 62 3.22 -6.21 -11.69
CA TYR A 62 2.24 -7.29 -11.80
C TYR A 62 1.27 -7.11 -12.98
N SER A 63 0.96 -5.87 -13.38
CA SER A 63 0.14 -5.60 -14.55
C SER A 63 0.82 -6.07 -15.85
N ILE A 64 2.14 -5.89 -15.97
CA ILE A 64 2.91 -6.37 -17.14
C ILE A 64 2.91 -7.90 -17.19
N VAL A 65 3.19 -8.54 -16.05
CA VAL A 65 3.18 -10.01 -15.93
C VAL A 65 1.80 -10.58 -16.23
N GLY A 66 0.74 -9.95 -15.71
CA GLY A 66 -0.64 -10.31 -16.01
C GLY A 66 -0.98 -10.16 -17.50
N GLY A 67 -0.48 -9.11 -18.16
CA GLY A 67 -0.62 -8.90 -19.60
C GLY A 67 -0.01 -10.03 -20.43
N TRP A 68 1.17 -10.53 -20.05
CA TRP A 68 1.77 -11.69 -20.71
C TRP A 68 0.95 -12.96 -20.51
N LEU A 69 0.49 -13.21 -19.28
CA LEU A 69 -0.39 -14.34 -18.97
C LEU A 69 -1.66 -14.34 -19.82
N ILE A 70 -2.32 -13.18 -19.97
CA ILE A 70 -3.51 -13.04 -20.80
C ILE A 70 -3.18 -13.26 -22.28
N CYS A 71 -2.06 -12.71 -22.78
CA CYS A 71 -1.64 -12.88 -24.16
C CYS A 71 -1.39 -14.36 -24.51
N PHE A 72 -0.69 -15.08 -23.65
CA PHE A 72 -0.46 -16.52 -23.82
C PHE A 72 -1.75 -17.35 -23.72
N LEU A 73 -2.65 -16.98 -22.81
CA LEU A 73 -3.94 -17.64 -22.69
C LEU A 73 -4.78 -17.47 -23.96
N LEU A 74 -4.84 -16.25 -24.51
CA LEU A 74 -5.55 -15.99 -25.76
C LEU A 74 -4.91 -16.71 -26.95
N GLY A 75 -3.59 -16.67 -27.07
CA GLY A 75 -2.86 -17.39 -28.12
C GLY A 75 -2.89 -18.92 -28.00
N ALA A 76 -3.25 -19.48 -26.84
CA ALA A 76 -3.48 -20.92 -26.67
C ALA A 76 -4.93 -21.34 -27.03
N VAL A 77 -5.87 -20.40 -27.00
CA VAL A 77 -7.29 -20.64 -27.29
C VAL A 77 -7.59 -20.49 -28.79
N THR A 78 -6.86 -19.63 -29.50
CA THR A 78 -6.94 -19.43 -30.95
C THR A 78 -5.93 -20.28 -31.69
#